data_AF-A0A0D6ELZ2-F1
#
_entry.id   AF-A0A0D6ELZ2-F1
#
_cell.length_a   1.000
_cell.length_b   1.000
_cell.length_c   1.000
_cell.angle_alpha   90.00
_cell.angle_beta   90.00
_cell.angle_gamma   90.00
#
_symmetry.space_group_name_H-M   'P 1'
#
loop_
_entity.id
_entity.type
_entity.pdbx_description
1 polymer ?
#
loop_
_entity_poly.entity_id
_entity_poly.type
_entity_poly.pdbx_seq_one_letter_code
_entity_poly.pdbx_strand_id
1 'polypeptide(L)'
;MHATFAFALLAAAAPAVVAQLSTFRATIPGSLHQCEQTNAFFFDSNNARPLTLVFLPSSSGPSSSTVTLADALQAGPLQVLEGITTPDAQEYNFQLAIAAGVSFDTFGFLPDGSGKNLDLPRTVQTPLPGAASCNPATAGSAAPTSTSSSSGRVLLYLIAREEGTDEVGP
;
A
#
# COMPACT_ATOMS: atom_id res chain seq x y z
N MET A 1 16.47 38.63 25.16
CA MET A 1 16.53 37.18 25.41
C MET A 1 15.12 36.65 25.20
N HIS A 2 14.87 35.85 24.17
CA HIS A 2 13.53 35.30 23.89
C HIS A 2 13.55 33.80 24.09
N ALA A 3 12.76 33.31 25.05
CA ALA A 3 12.60 31.88 25.33
C ALA A 3 11.37 31.36 24.57
N THR A 4 11.59 30.67 23.46
CA THR A 4 10.52 30.06 22.67
C THR A 4 10.10 28.74 23.30
N PHE A 5 9.05 28.77 24.13
CA PHE A 5 8.41 27.54 24.61
C PHE A 5 7.53 26.93 23.51
N ALA A 6 8.07 25.94 22.80
CA ALA A 6 7.28 25.09 21.92
C ALA A 6 6.56 24.02 22.76
N PHE A 7 5.22 24.03 22.76
CA PHE A 7 4.41 23.02 23.44
C PHE A 7 4.54 21.67 22.73
N ALA A 8 5.07 20.67 23.43
CA ALA A 8 4.97 19.27 23.02
C ALA A 8 3.54 18.76 23.29
N LEU A 9 2.68 18.79 22.26
CA LEU A 9 1.40 18.10 22.28
C LEU A 9 1.63 16.59 22.21
N LEU A 10 1.76 15.96 23.39
CA LEU A 10 1.68 14.51 23.51
C LEU A 10 0.26 14.07 23.14
N ALA A 11 0.07 13.62 21.90
CA ALA A 11 -1.18 13.03 21.45
C ALA A 11 -1.38 11.69 22.17
N ALA A 12 -2.05 11.72 23.32
CA ALA A 12 -2.51 10.51 23.97
C ALA A 12 -3.47 9.80 23.02
N ALA A 13 -3.08 8.62 22.52
CA ALA A 13 -3.94 7.78 21.70
C ALA A 13 -5.25 7.55 22.45
N ALA A 14 -6.35 8.08 21.92
CA ALA A 14 -7.62 8.05 22.61
C ALA A 14 -8.05 6.58 22.86
N PRO A 15 -8.65 6.24 24.02
CA PRO A 15 -9.00 4.86 24.34
C PRO A 15 -9.85 4.15 23.26
N ALA A 16 -10.66 4.92 22.53
CA ALA A 16 -11.45 4.44 21.40
C ALA A 16 -10.60 3.92 20.22
N VAL A 17 -9.47 4.57 19.91
CA VAL A 17 -8.56 4.16 18.82
C VAL A 17 -7.88 2.84 19.17
N VAL A 18 -7.37 2.72 20.41
CA VAL A 18 -6.77 1.47 20.91
C VAL A 18 -7.79 0.32 20.92
N ALA A 19 -9.03 0.59 21.32
CA ALA A 19 -10.12 -0.39 21.26
C ALA A 19 -10.42 -0.84 19.83
N GLN A 20 -10.54 0.10 18.87
CA GLN A 20 -10.78 -0.21 17.45
C GLN A 20 -9.61 -0.99 16.82
N LEU A 21 -8.35 -0.62 17.12
CA LEU A 21 -7.18 -1.35 16.67
C LEU A 21 -7.11 -2.77 17.25
N SER A 22 -7.63 -3.00 18.45
CA SER A 22 -7.65 -4.36 19.04
C SER A 22 -8.48 -5.35 18.21
N THR A 23 -9.62 -4.93 17.66
CA THR A 23 -10.51 -5.77 16.85
C THR A 23 -10.14 -5.78 15.36
N PHE A 24 -9.58 -4.67 14.86
CA PHE A 24 -9.16 -4.52 13.46
C PHE A 24 -8.24 -5.67 13.04
N ARG A 25 -8.54 -6.31 11.92
CA ARG A 25 -7.76 -7.43 11.38
C ARG A 25 -7.84 -7.42 9.86
N ALA A 26 -6.90 -8.13 9.23
CA ALA A 26 -6.95 -8.41 7.81
C ALA A 26 -6.60 -9.87 7.55
N THR A 27 -6.87 -10.34 6.33
CA THR A 27 -6.31 -11.58 5.81
C THR A 27 -5.71 -11.33 4.43
N ILE A 28 -4.59 -12.02 4.16
CA ILE A 28 -3.90 -12.09 2.88
C ILE A 28 -3.57 -13.57 2.66
N PRO A 29 -3.63 -14.12 1.43
CA PRO A 29 -3.27 -15.50 1.12
C PRO A 29 -1.94 -15.96 1.77
N GLY A 30 -1.87 -17.24 2.13
CA GLY A 30 -0.70 -17.83 2.78
C GLY A 30 0.49 -18.03 1.83
N SER A 31 0.20 -18.42 0.59
CA SER A 31 1.16 -18.45 -0.52
C SER A 31 1.04 -17.17 -1.31
N LEU A 32 2.18 -16.57 -1.64
CA LEU A 32 2.29 -15.28 -2.31
C LEU A 32 3.48 -15.33 -3.26
N HIS A 33 3.25 -15.28 -4.57
CA HIS A 33 4.31 -15.28 -5.57
C HIS A 33 4.68 -13.84 -5.97
N GLN A 34 5.97 -13.59 -6.20
CA GLN A 34 6.42 -12.29 -6.71
C GLN A 34 5.69 -11.93 -8.02
N CYS A 35 5.21 -10.68 -8.12
CA CYS A 35 4.44 -10.11 -9.23
C CYS A 35 3.05 -10.71 -9.47
N GLU A 36 2.57 -11.59 -8.59
CA GLU A 36 1.21 -12.12 -8.62
C GLU A 36 0.17 -11.03 -8.28
N GLN A 37 -1.02 -11.14 -8.88
CA GLN A 37 -2.20 -10.40 -8.44
C GLN A 37 -2.82 -11.15 -7.26
N THR A 38 -2.86 -10.51 -6.11
CA THR A 38 -3.36 -11.08 -4.85
C THR A 38 -4.41 -10.17 -4.23
N ASN A 39 -4.99 -10.58 -3.10
CA ASN A 39 -6.00 -9.80 -2.41
C ASN A 39 -5.77 -9.68 -0.91
N ALA A 40 -6.35 -8.64 -0.33
CA ALA A 40 -6.52 -8.46 1.10
C ALA A 40 -8.00 -8.33 1.43
N PHE A 41 -8.42 -8.90 2.55
CA PHE A 41 -9.71 -8.64 3.17
C PHE A 41 -9.48 -7.91 4.49
N PHE A 42 -10.33 -6.93 4.80
CA PHE A 42 -10.30 -6.19 6.07
C PHE A 42 -11.54 -6.53 6.90
N PHE A 43 -11.42 -6.51 8.23
CA PHE A 43 -12.54 -6.75 9.13
C PHE A 43 -12.40 -5.90 10.39
N ASP A 44 -13.55 -5.54 10.96
CA ASP A 44 -13.72 -4.74 12.18
C ASP A 44 -12.90 -3.44 12.17
N SER A 45 -12.79 -2.81 11.00
CA SER A 45 -12.21 -1.48 10.81
C SER A 45 -13.14 -0.35 11.26
N ASN A 46 -14.35 -0.69 11.73
CA ASN A 46 -15.43 0.24 12.07
C ASN A 46 -15.80 1.20 10.91
N ASN A 47 -15.68 0.74 9.66
CA ASN A 47 -15.86 1.54 8.43
C ASN A 47 -14.91 2.75 8.30
N ALA A 48 -13.83 2.82 9.08
CA ALA A 48 -12.85 3.89 8.94
C ALA A 48 -12.12 3.78 7.59
N ARG A 49 -12.20 4.80 6.75
CA ARG A 49 -11.64 4.83 5.38
C ARG A 49 -11.08 6.22 5.04
N PRO A 50 -10.04 6.30 4.18
CA PRO A 50 -9.29 5.20 3.57
C PRO A 50 -8.37 4.48 4.56
N LEU A 51 -8.14 3.17 4.35
CA LEU A 51 -7.09 2.43 5.04
C LEU A 51 -5.77 2.52 4.25
N THR A 52 -4.66 2.24 4.94
CA THR A 52 -3.35 2.01 4.32
C THR A 52 -2.78 0.68 4.82
N LEU A 53 -2.20 -0.12 3.92
CA LEU A 53 -1.34 -1.26 4.27
C LEU A 53 0.12 -0.90 4.01
N VAL A 54 0.99 -1.34 4.93
CA VAL A 54 2.45 -1.23 4.79
C VAL A 54 3.05 -2.62 5.00
N PHE A 55 3.90 -3.06 4.07
CA PHE A 55 4.69 -4.27 4.21
C PHE A 55 6.11 -3.91 4.63
N LEU A 56 6.50 -4.29 5.85
CA LEU A 56 7.84 -4.07 6.40
C LEU A 56 8.64 -5.37 6.39
N PRO A 57 9.97 -5.36 6.23
CA PRO A 57 10.79 -6.55 6.49
C PRO A 57 10.51 -7.08 7.90
N SER A 58 10.39 -8.40 8.09
CA SER A 58 9.99 -9.01 9.38
C SER A 58 10.98 -8.79 10.55
N SER A 59 12.10 -8.09 10.31
CA SER A 59 13.07 -7.66 11.34
C SER A 59 13.10 -6.15 11.57
N SER A 60 12.29 -5.39 10.83
CA SER A 60 12.27 -3.92 10.84
C SER A 60 10.96 -3.33 11.37
N GLY A 61 9.96 -4.18 11.68
CA GLY A 61 8.69 -3.75 12.23
C GLY A 61 8.81 -3.20 13.66
N PRO A 62 8.12 -2.09 14.00
CA PRO A 62 8.02 -1.62 15.39
C PRO A 62 7.24 -2.63 16.24
N SER A 63 7.71 -2.87 17.47
CA SER A 63 7.23 -3.91 18.38
C SER A 63 6.08 -3.48 19.31
N SER A 64 5.56 -2.26 19.13
CA SER A 64 4.44 -1.74 19.92
C SER A 64 3.08 -2.25 19.41
N SER A 65 2.13 -2.45 20.33
CA SER A 65 0.74 -2.85 20.01
C SER A 65 -0.05 -1.78 19.25
N THR A 66 0.47 -0.55 19.18
CA THR A 66 -0.02 0.55 18.36
C THR A 66 1.19 1.22 17.72
N VAL A 67 1.09 1.50 16.42
CA VAL A 67 2.15 1.97 15.53
C VAL A 67 1.61 3.16 14.75
N THR A 68 2.41 4.20 14.49
CA THR A 68 1.98 5.27 13.57
C THR A 68 2.43 4.97 12.14
N LEU A 69 1.67 5.44 11.16
CA LEU A 69 2.05 5.34 9.75
C LEU A 69 3.40 6.01 9.48
N ALA A 70 3.71 7.10 10.18
CA ALA A 70 5.01 7.77 10.08
C ALA A 70 6.17 6.87 10.51
N ASP A 71 6.05 6.14 11.62
CA ASP A 71 7.08 5.20 12.10
C ASP A 71 7.30 4.07 11.09
N ALA A 72 6.21 3.51 10.54
CA ALA A 72 6.27 2.44 9.56
C ALA A 72 6.89 2.90 8.22
N LEU A 73 6.58 4.12 7.76
CA LEU A 73 7.22 4.69 6.57
C LEU A 73 8.72 4.98 6.79
N GLN A 74 9.12 5.36 8.00
CA GLN A 74 10.53 5.54 8.37
C GLN A 74 11.30 4.21 8.48
N ALA A 75 10.62 3.10 8.78
CA ALA A 75 11.22 1.77 8.91
C ALA A 75 11.71 1.14 7.58
N GLY A 76 11.52 1.81 6.44
CA GLY A 76 11.94 1.33 5.13
C GLY A 76 10.98 0.27 4.56
N PRO A 77 9.75 0.67 4.18
CA PRO A 77 8.75 -0.27 3.68
C PRO A 77 9.15 -0.89 2.34
N LEU A 78 8.83 -2.17 2.18
CA LEU A 78 9.01 -2.87 0.91
C LEU A 78 7.98 -2.36 -0.10
N GLN A 79 6.70 -2.35 0.30
CA GLN A 79 5.59 -1.86 -0.51
C GLN A 79 4.53 -1.20 0.40
N VAL A 80 3.92 -0.14 -0.11
CA VAL A 80 2.83 0.60 0.56
C VAL A 80 1.61 0.60 -0.36
N LEU A 81 0.42 0.35 0.21
CA LEU A 81 -0.87 0.38 -0.48
C LEU A 81 -1.76 1.41 0.21
N GLU A 82 -1.95 2.56 -0.41
CA GLU A 82 -2.65 3.72 0.16
C GLU A 82 -4.03 3.89 -0.47
N GLY A 83 -4.92 4.63 0.20
CA GLY A 83 -6.22 4.99 -0.37
C GLY A 83 -7.21 3.83 -0.46
N ILE A 84 -7.07 2.80 0.38
CA ILE A 84 -7.92 1.61 0.34
C ILE A 84 -9.32 1.99 0.83
N THR A 85 -10.28 2.08 -0.09
CA THR A 85 -11.70 2.40 0.19
C THR A 85 -12.61 1.18 0.25
N THR A 86 -12.13 -0.01 -0.14
CA THR A 86 -12.88 -1.28 -0.13
C THR A 86 -13.51 -1.54 1.24
N PRO A 87 -14.83 -1.83 1.34
CA PRO A 87 -15.50 -2.16 2.60
C PRO A 87 -14.93 -3.39 3.32
N ASP A 88 -15.30 -3.59 4.58
CA ASP A 88 -14.92 -4.81 5.30
C ASP A 88 -15.58 -6.06 4.68
N ALA A 89 -14.90 -7.21 4.81
CA ALA A 89 -15.25 -8.48 4.18
C ALA A 89 -15.40 -8.42 2.65
N GLN A 90 -14.74 -7.47 1.97
CA GLN A 90 -14.64 -7.37 0.51
C GLN A 90 -13.18 -7.44 0.06
N GLU A 91 -12.96 -7.94 -1.16
CA GLU A 91 -11.63 -8.11 -1.75
C GLU A 91 -11.03 -6.77 -2.19
N TYR A 92 -9.90 -6.40 -1.60
CA TYR A 92 -9.01 -5.38 -2.15
C TYR A 92 -7.90 -6.08 -2.94
N ASN A 93 -7.97 -5.98 -4.28
CA ASN A 93 -7.00 -6.60 -5.18
C ASN A 93 -5.77 -5.68 -5.37
N PHE A 94 -4.57 -6.26 -5.33
CA PHE A 94 -3.31 -5.56 -5.57
C PHE A 94 -2.24 -6.49 -6.16
N GLN A 95 -1.28 -5.92 -6.88
CA GLN A 95 -0.10 -6.66 -7.32
C GLN A 95 0.96 -6.68 -6.22
N LEU A 96 1.49 -7.86 -5.91
CA LEU A 96 2.59 -8.01 -4.97
C LEU A 96 3.92 -7.63 -5.63
N ALA A 97 4.43 -6.44 -5.29
CA ALA A 97 5.65 -5.86 -5.85
C ALA A 97 6.86 -6.05 -4.91
N ILE A 98 6.93 -7.19 -4.21
CA ILE A 98 8.03 -7.54 -3.30
C ILE A 98 8.86 -8.66 -3.95
N ALA A 99 10.19 -8.61 -3.78
CA ALA A 99 11.09 -9.60 -4.37
C ALA A 99 10.94 -11.00 -3.73
N ALA A 100 11.11 -12.06 -4.52
CA ALA A 100 11.10 -13.43 -4.03
C ALA A 100 12.21 -13.68 -2.99
N GLY A 101 11.91 -14.53 -2.00
CA GLY A 101 12.78 -14.84 -0.86
C GLY A 101 12.73 -13.81 0.28
N VAL A 102 12.08 -12.66 0.09
CA VAL A 102 11.90 -11.66 1.15
C VAL A 102 10.78 -12.07 2.10
N SER A 103 11.05 -12.03 3.41
CA SER A 103 10.02 -12.12 4.45
C SER A 103 9.57 -10.74 4.91
N PHE A 104 8.26 -10.58 5.06
CA PHE A 104 7.64 -9.34 5.49
C PHE A 104 6.50 -9.55 6.47
N ASP A 105 6.28 -8.53 7.29
CA ASP A 105 5.13 -8.38 8.19
C ASP A 105 4.19 -7.32 7.64
N THR A 106 2.89 -7.50 7.86
CA THR A 106 1.85 -6.62 7.32
C THR A 106 1.31 -5.72 8.41
N PHE A 107 1.41 -4.41 8.23
CA PHE A 107 0.86 -3.39 9.12
C PHE A 107 -0.35 -2.72 8.46
N GLY A 108 -1.41 -2.51 9.23
CA GLY A 108 -2.63 -1.85 8.78
C GLY A 108 -2.87 -0.55 9.54
N PHE A 109 -3.23 0.51 8.83
CA PHE A 109 -3.43 1.85 9.35
C PHE A 109 -4.83 2.39 9.02
N LEU A 110 -5.38 3.09 10.01
CA LEU A 110 -6.63 3.84 9.97
C LEU A 110 -6.38 5.26 9.39
N PRO A 111 -7.44 6.02 9.04
CA PRO A 111 -7.30 7.35 8.43
C PRO A 111 -6.62 8.41 9.31
N ASP A 112 -6.58 8.19 10.63
CA ASP A 112 -5.88 9.06 11.59
C ASP A 112 -4.37 8.77 11.68
N GLY A 113 -3.86 7.82 10.88
CA GLY A 113 -2.47 7.39 10.88
C GLY A 113 -2.11 6.43 12.00
N SER A 114 -3.05 6.05 12.87
CA SER A 114 -2.86 4.98 13.85
C SER A 114 -2.99 3.61 13.19
N GLY A 115 -2.25 2.63 13.68
CA GLY A 115 -2.23 1.29 13.11
C GLY A 115 -1.60 0.26 14.03
N LYS A 116 -1.42 -0.95 13.51
CA LYS A 116 -0.75 -2.06 14.20
C LYS A 116 -0.21 -3.09 13.22
N ASN A 117 0.63 -4.01 13.71
CA ASN A 117 0.87 -5.28 13.02
C ASN A 117 -0.45 -6.05 12.93
N LEU A 118 -0.71 -6.68 11.79
CA LEU A 118 -1.87 -7.54 11.56
C LEU A 118 -1.55 -9.02 11.82
N ASP A 119 -0.32 -9.31 12.27
CA ASP A 119 0.21 -10.63 12.61
C ASP A 119 0.12 -11.62 11.44
N LEU A 120 0.39 -11.10 10.23
CA LEU A 120 0.43 -11.82 8.96
C LEU A 120 1.88 -11.91 8.43
N PRO A 121 2.79 -12.67 9.07
CA PRO A 121 4.13 -12.90 8.52
C PRO A 121 4.01 -13.70 7.22
N ARG A 122 4.74 -13.30 6.19
CA ARG A 122 4.76 -13.94 4.87
C ARG A 122 6.17 -13.99 4.32
N THR A 123 6.46 -14.99 3.48
CA THR A 123 7.66 -15.04 2.66
C THR A 123 7.25 -15.14 1.20
N VAL A 124 7.77 -14.24 0.37
CA VAL A 124 7.44 -14.20 -1.06
C VAL A 124 8.11 -15.37 -1.77
N GLN A 125 7.32 -16.14 -2.52
CA GLN A 125 7.78 -17.25 -3.34
C GLN A 125 8.25 -16.76 -4.71
N THR A 126 9.01 -17.60 -5.41
CA THR A 126 9.44 -17.33 -6.79
C THR A 126 8.24 -17.04 -7.71
N PRO A 127 8.36 -16.14 -8.71
CA PRO A 127 7.28 -15.86 -9.65
C PRO A 127 6.71 -17.13 -10.28
N LEU A 128 5.40 -17.15 -10.52
CA LEU A 128 4.75 -18.22 -11.28
C LEU A 128 5.20 -18.17 -12.77
N PRO A 129 5.27 -19.32 -13.47
CA PRO A 129 5.53 -19.33 -14.90
C PRO A 129 4.52 -18.47 -15.67
N GLY A 130 5.00 -17.49 -16.42
CA GLY A 130 4.14 -16.55 -17.16
C GLY A 130 3.55 -15.41 -16.31
N ALA A 131 3.98 -15.22 -15.06
CA ALA A 131 3.64 -14.03 -14.28
C ALA A 131 4.08 -12.74 -15.01
N ALA A 132 3.27 -11.70 -14.90
CA ALA A 132 3.59 -10.40 -15.48
C ALA A 132 4.86 -9.82 -14.85
N SER A 133 5.70 -9.16 -15.65
CA SER A 133 6.86 -8.43 -15.13
C SER A 133 6.39 -7.22 -14.31
N CYS A 134 6.47 -7.32 -12.98
CA CYS A 134 6.47 -6.16 -12.10
C CYS A 134 7.92 -5.77 -11.78
N ASN A 135 8.18 -4.48 -11.62
CA ASN A 135 9.43 -4.04 -10.99
C ASN A 135 9.22 -4.16 -9.47
N PRO A 136 9.88 -5.09 -8.75
CA PRO A 136 9.72 -5.18 -7.31
C PRO A 136 10.21 -3.87 -6.69
N ALA A 137 9.29 -3.14 -6.06
CA ALA A 137 9.64 -1.88 -5.42
C ALA A 137 10.42 -2.18 -4.14
N THR A 138 11.51 -1.43 -3.96
CA THR A 138 12.08 -1.21 -2.63
C THR A 138 11.64 0.20 -2.24
N ALA A 139 10.56 0.30 -1.46
CA ALA A 139 9.86 1.55 -1.13
C ALA A 139 9.29 2.32 -2.35
N GLY A 140 8.09 1.93 -2.78
CA GLY A 140 7.26 2.73 -3.68
C GLY A 140 5.77 2.53 -3.38
N SER A 141 5.00 3.64 -3.30
CA SER A 141 3.54 3.58 -3.18
C SER A 141 2.96 2.91 -4.42
N ALA A 142 2.38 1.73 -4.25
CA ALA A 142 1.68 1.03 -5.32
C ALA A 142 0.23 1.53 -5.37
N ALA A 143 -0.09 2.30 -6.40
CA ALA A 143 -1.46 2.74 -6.65
C ALA A 143 -2.39 1.52 -6.86
N PRO A 144 -3.67 1.59 -6.42
CA PRO A 144 -4.62 0.52 -6.66
C PRO A 144 -4.74 0.25 -8.16
N THR A 145 -4.52 -0.99 -8.58
CA THR A 145 -4.80 -1.41 -9.95
C THR A 145 -6.31 -1.43 -10.14
N SER A 146 -6.87 -0.31 -10.59
CA SER A 146 -8.25 -0.25 -11.02
C SER A 146 -8.40 -1.15 -12.24
N THR A 147 -9.00 -2.32 -12.04
CA THR A 147 -9.38 -3.22 -13.14
C THR A 147 -10.50 -2.55 -13.93
N SER A 148 -10.10 -1.70 -14.88
CA SER A 148 -10.99 -1.15 -15.91
C SER A 148 -11.54 -2.32 -16.72
N SER A 149 -12.75 -2.76 -16.36
CA SER A 149 -13.51 -3.73 -17.14
C SER A 149 -13.76 -3.14 -18.53
N SER A 150 -12.96 -3.55 -19.50
CA SER A 150 -12.89 -2.98 -20.86
C SER A 150 -14.02 -3.48 -21.76
N SER A 151 -15.26 -3.37 -21.26
CA SER A 151 -16.47 -3.53 -22.08
C SER A 151 -16.76 -2.26 -22.88
N GLY A 152 -16.16 -2.17 -24.07
CA GLY A 152 -16.77 -1.49 -25.21
C GLY A 152 -16.07 -0.22 -25.73
N ARG A 153 -16.01 -0.17 -27.07
CA ARG A 153 -15.71 0.99 -27.94
C ARG A 153 -14.25 1.44 -28.01
N VAL A 154 -13.54 0.81 -28.95
CA VAL A 154 -12.42 1.45 -29.67
C VAL A 154 -12.93 2.72 -30.34
N LEU A 155 -12.41 3.88 -29.91
CA LEU A 155 -12.63 5.17 -30.58
C LEU A 155 -11.32 5.56 -31.27
N LEU A 156 -11.27 5.32 -32.57
CA LEU A 156 -10.07 5.49 -33.39
C LEU A 156 -9.82 6.98 -33.66
N TYR A 157 -8.94 7.62 -32.87
CA TYR A 157 -8.45 8.97 -33.17
C TYR A 157 -7.13 8.92 -33.93
N LEU A 158 -7.22 9.15 -35.24
CA LEU A 158 -6.07 9.60 -36.04
C LEU A 158 -5.76 11.05 -35.66
N ILE A 159 -4.52 11.34 -35.27
CA ILE A 159 -3.99 12.70 -35.21
C ILE A 159 -2.70 12.71 -36.04
N ALA A 160 -2.63 13.63 -37.00
CA ALA A 160 -1.59 13.69 -38.00
C ALA A 160 -0.27 14.24 -37.45
N ARG A 161 0.82 13.82 -38.09
CA ARG A 161 2.18 14.34 -37.90
C ARG A 161 2.40 15.50 -38.89
N GLU A 162 2.52 16.72 -38.39
CA GLU A 162 3.01 17.86 -39.18
C GLU A 162 4.54 17.88 -39.13
N GLU A 163 5.19 17.49 -40.23
CA GLU A 163 6.61 17.78 -40.46
C GLU A 163 6.72 19.12 -41.21
N GLY A 164 7.41 20.09 -40.61
CA GLY A 164 7.75 21.37 -41.26
C GLY A 164 9.21 21.42 -41.67
N THR A 165 9.48 21.26 -42.97
CA THR A 165 10.80 21.42 -43.62
C THR A 165 10.73 22.32 -44.85
N ASP A 166 11.84 23.07 -45.06
CA ASP A 166 12.25 23.87 -46.24
C ASP A 166 11.37 25.08 -46.65
N GLU A 167 11.82 26.10 -47.41
CA GLU A 167 13.14 26.44 -48.03
C GLU A 167 13.82 27.61 -47.23
N VAL A 168 15.09 28.05 -47.33
CA VAL A 168 16.16 28.12 -48.37
C VAL A 168 16.03 29.25 -49.43
N GLY A 169 16.87 30.28 -49.25
CA GLY A 169 17.55 31.04 -50.32
C GLY A 169 16.96 32.39 -50.76
N PRO A 170 17.69 33.15 -51.62
CA PRO A 170 19.15 33.24 -51.77
C PRO A 170 19.76 34.50 -51.12
#